data_AF-A0A929D8Q2-F1
#
_entry.id   AF-A0A929D8Q2-F1
#
_cell.length_a   1.000
_cell.length_b   1.000
_cell.length_c   1.000
_cell.angle_alpha   90.00
_cell.angle_beta   90.00
_cell.angle_gamma   90.00
#
_symmetry.space_group_name_H-M   'P 1'
#
loop_
_entity.id
_entity.type
_entity.pdbx_description
1 polymer ?
#
loop_
_entity_poly.entity_id
_entity_poly.type
_entity_poly.pdbx_seq_one_letter_code
_entity_poly.pdbx_strand_id
1 'polypeptide(L)' 'MSDLSTAAILEWLGLTHAPTTAPGQRAVVDENGAILFVGTPWGVNSWLRAQVRRPAG' A
#
# COMPACT_ATOMS: atom_id res chain seq x y z
N MET A 1 -3.58 -11.76 17.10
CA MET A 1 -3.51 -10.52 16.30
C MET A 1 -4.47 -10.72 15.14
N SER A 2 -5.68 -10.15 15.23
CA SER A 2 -6.68 -10.25 14.16
C SER A 2 -6.08 -9.65 12.87
N ASP A 3 -6.20 -10.34 11.75
CA ASP A 3 -5.52 -10.01 10.49
C ASP A 3 -5.86 -8.58 10.05
N LEU A 4 -4.86 -7.71 9.92
CA LEU A 4 -5.03 -6.36 9.41
C LEU A 4 -5.34 -6.45 7.91
N SER A 5 -6.51 -5.94 7.51
CA SER A 5 -6.89 -5.87 6.11
C SER A 5 -5.99 -4.86 5.37
N THR A 6 -5.85 -5.01 4.04
CA THR A 6 -5.14 -4.03 3.20
C THR A 6 -5.68 -2.60 3.42
N ALA A 7 -7.00 -2.46 3.55
CA ALA A 7 -7.65 -1.18 3.78
C ALA A 7 -7.27 -0.56 5.13
N ALA A 8 -7.23 -1.37 6.19
CA ALA A 8 -6.82 -0.90 7.52
C ALA A 8 -5.35 -0.45 7.54
N ILE A 9 -4.47 -1.14 6.80
CA ILE A 9 -3.06 -0.74 6.71
C ILE A 9 -2.92 0.58 5.93
N LEU A 10 -3.67 0.74 4.84
CA LEU A 10 -3.67 1.97 4.06
C LEU A 10 -4.14 3.16 4.89
N GLU A 11 -5.25 3.00 5.59
CA GLU A 11 -5.78 4.02 6.51
C GLU A 11 -4.76 4.38 7.58
N TRP A 12 -4.17 3.38 8.24
CA TRP A 12 -3.21 3.61 9.31
C TRP A 12 -1.94 4.33 8.83
N LEU A 13 -1.50 4.06 7.60
CA LEU A 13 -0.31 4.68 7.01
C LEU A 13 -0.61 6.00 6.27
N GLY A 14 -1.86 6.44 6.18
CA GLY A 14 -2.24 7.62 5.39
C GLY A 14 -2.02 7.43 3.88
N LEU A 15 -2.21 6.21 3.39
CA LEU A 15 -1.95 5.81 2.00
C LEU A 15 -3.23 5.47 1.26
N THR A 16 -3.21 5.59 -0.07
CA THR A 16 -4.35 5.28 -0.93
C THR A 16 -3.93 4.45 -2.14
N HIS A 17 -4.84 3.63 -2.66
CA HIS A 17 -4.63 2.97 -3.95
C HIS A 17 -4.90 3.93 -5.11
N ALA A 18 -4.02 3.94 -6.10
CA ALA A 18 -4.27 4.62 -7.38
C ALA A 18 -4.25 3.61 -8.55
N PRO A 19 -5.13 3.80 -9.55
CA PRO A 19 -5.05 3.03 -10.79
C PRO A 19 -3.74 3.34 -11.52
N THR A 20 -3.24 2.36 -12.27
CA THR A 20 -2.06 2.56 -13.12
C THR A 20 -2.45 2.34 -14.58
N THR A 21 -1.61 2.83 -15.50
CA THR A 21 -1.79 2.58 -16.94
C THR A 21 -1.46 1.15 -17.34
N ALA A 22 -0.75 0.41 -16.47
CA ALA A 22 -0.40 -0.98 -16.70
C ALA A 22 -1.54 -1.93 -16.23
N PRO A 23 -2.02 -2.83 -17.10
CA PRO A 23 -3.06 -3.77 -16.72
C PRO A 23 -2.59 -4.68 -15.58
N GLY A 24 -3.46 -4.87 -14.58
CA GLY A 24 -3.17 -5.73 -13.44
C GLY A 24 -2.19 -5.14 -12.43
N GLN A 25 -1.83 -3.86 -12.53
CA GLN A 25 -1.03 -3.16 -11.53
C GLN A 25 -1.87 -2.14 -10.76
N ARG A 26 -1.45 -1.88 -9.52
CA ARG A 26 -1.95 -0.84 -8.63
C ARG A 26 -0.77 -0.05 -8.07
N ALA A 27 -0.98 1.25 -7.94
CA ALA A 27 -0.08 2.12 -7.21
C ALA A 27 -0.57 2.28 -5.77
N VAL A 28 0.37 2.51 -4.87
CA VAL A 28 0.14 3.07 -3.53
C VAL A 28 0.71 4.48 -3.54
N VAL A 29 -0.13 5.43 -3.19
CA VAL A 29 0.21 6.86 -3.14
C VAL A 29 0.03 7.40 -1.73
N ASP A 30 0.77 8.45 -1.40
CA ASP A 30 0.54 9.24 -0.18
C ASP A 30 -0.63 10.23 -0.34
N GLU A 31 -0.90 10.99 0.72
CA GLU A 31 -1.93 12.03 0.77
C GLU A 31 -1.75 13.15 -0.27
N ASN A 32 -0.53 13.37 -0.75
CA ASN A 32 -0.21 14.37 -1.77
C ASN A 32 -0.29 13.77 -3.20
N GLY A 33 -0.61 12.48 -3.33
CA GLY A 33 -0.64 11.75 -4.59
C GLY A 33 0.73 11.27 -5.07
N ALA A 34 1.79 11.37 -4.25
CA ALA A 34 3.10 10.88 -4.62
C ALA A 34 3.12 9.35 -4.60
N ILE A 35 3.66 8.74 -5.67
CA ILE A 35 3.73 7.28 -5.79
C ILE A 35 4.85 6.75 -4.90
N LEU A 36 4.48 5.91 -3.93
CA LEU A 36 5.42 5.23 -3.04
C LEU A 36 5.78 3.82 -3.54
N PHE A 37 4.83 3.16 -4.22
CA PHE A 37 5.01 1.81 -4.75
C PHE A 37 4.06 1.51 -5.91
N VAL A 38 4.50 0.73 -6.89
CA VAL A 38 3.66 0.20 -7.97
C VAL A 38 3.91 -1.31 -8.11
N GLY A 39 2.85 -2.10 -8.16
CA GLY A 39 2.98 -3.53 -8.35
C GLY A 39 1.64 -4.22 -8.60
N THR A 40 1.68 -5.53 -8.73
CA THR A 40 0.46 -6.35 -8.77
C THR A 40 -0.31 -6.24 -7.43
N PRO A 41 -1.62 -6.58 -7.39
CA PRO A 41 -2.39 -6.54 -6.15
C PRO A 41 -1.74 -7.31 -4.99
N TRP A 42 -1.15 -8.48 -5.27
CA TRP A 42 -0.40 -9.26 -4.29
C TRP A 42 0.90 -8.59 -3.87
N GLY A 43 1.66 -8.01 -4.81
CA GLY A 43 2.89 -7.28 -4.51
C GLY A 43 2.63 -6.06 -3.62
N VAL A 44 1.55 -5.32 -3.87
CA VAL A 44 1.12 -4.20 -3.02
C VAL A 44 0.80 -4.67 -1.60
N ASN A 45 0.07 -5.77 -1.44
CA ASN A 45 -0.23 -6.31 -0.10
C ASN A 45 1.04 -6.70 0.66
N SER A 46 1.97 -7.40 0.00
CA SER A 46 3.26 -7.78 0.59
C SER A 46 4.08 -6.56 1.02
N TRP A 47 4.11 -5.51 0.18
CA TRP A 47 4.81 -4.26 0.50
C TRP A 47 4.16 -3.54 1.70
N LEU A 48 2.83 -3.40 1.72
CA LEU A 48 2.10 -2.76 2.84
C LEU A 48 2.36 -3.49 4.17
N ARG A 49 2.33 -4.83 4.15
CA ARG A 49 2.65 -5.64 5.34
C ARG A 49 4.11 -5.50 5.79
N ALA A 50 5.04 -5.23 4.88
CA ALA A 50 6.42 -4.96 5.23
C ALA A 50 6.58 -3.59 5.90
N GLN A 51 5.80 -2.57 5.51
CA GLN A 51 5.82 -1.26 6.16
C GLN A 51 5.37 -1.32 7.61
N VAL A 52 4.29 -2.06 7.90
CA VAL A 52 3.81 -2.30 9.26
C VAL A 52 4.84 -2.98 10.16
N ARG A 53 5.72 -3.81 9.57
CA ARG A 53 6.76 -4.55 10.31
C ARG A 53 8.03 -3.74 10.49
N ARG A 54 8.19 -2.61 9.81
CA ARG A 54 9.30 -1.70 10.04
C ARG A 54 8.88 -0.77 11.18
N PRO A 55 9.62 -0.74 12.31
CA PRO A 55 9.40 0.33 13.27
C PRO A 55 9.66 1.65 12.55
N ALA A 56 8.71 2.59 12.65
CA ALA A 56 8.97 3.98 12.33
C ALA A 56 10.13 4.42 13.24
N GLY A 57 11.30 4.61 12.63
CA GLY A 57 12.51 5.09 13.32
C GLY A 57 12.39 6.55 13.70
#